data_AF-A0A1D7U588-F1
#
_entry.id   AF-A0A1D7U588-F1
#
_cell.length_a   1.000
_cell.length_b   1.000
_cell.length_c   1.000
_cell.angle_alpha   90.00
_cell.angle_beta   90.00
_cell.angle_gamma   90.00
#
_symmetry.space_group_name_H-M   'P 1'
#
loop_
_entity.id
_entity.type
_entity.pdbx_description
1 polymer ?
#
loop_
_entity_poly.entity_id
_entity_poly.type
_entity_poly.pdbx_seq_one_letter_code
_entity_poly.pdbx_strand_id
1 'polypeptide(L)'
;MKSISLPLAALVLACALQPIAVSAQEGQLMRAPLPPQRPFDLDLPAQSILPVIVVPAPAAPAPGPTPGPNSPFAAEPEDEEGPEWPKLSPGQKAGAEPQFDPNEKPDRPGISTDPGTSIICLPQRLKDILGKVADKYGAVKVTSTWRPPWRARRGSYHKRCEAMDFRVPGVRPRIVLDYARSLPEVGGNKVYWNGLIHIDTGPRRPW
;
A
#
# COMPACT_ATOMS: atom_id res chain seq x y z
N MET A 1 -93.38 -15.59 19.13
CA MET A 1 -93.21 -14.24 19.71
C MET A 1 -92.36 -14.39 20.97
N LYS A 2 -91.44 -13.42 21.18
CA LYS A 2 -90.51 -13.26 22.32
C LYS A 2 -89.19 -14.03 22.18
N SER A 3 -88.02 -13.47 22.38
CA SER A 3 -87.46 -12.11 22.27
C SER A 3 -85.98 -12.27 22.63
N ILE A 4 -85.12 -11.61 21.86
CA ILE A 4 -83.67 -11.60 22.00
C ILE A 4 -83.26 -10.87 23.29
N SER A 5 -82.26 -11.41 24.00
CA SER A 5 -81.39 -10.63 24.89
C SER A 5 -80.07 -11.37 25.14
N LEU A 6 -78.99 -10.88 24.54
CA LEU A 6 -77.62 -11.12 24.97
C LEU A 6 -77.18 -9.96 25.87
N PRO A 7 -76.59 -10.21 27.05
CA PRO A 7 -75.79 -9.20 27.72
C PRO A 7 -74.31 -9.36 27.36
N LEU A 8 -73.73 -8.23 26.95
CA LEU A 8 -72.31 -7.88 26.97
C LEU A 8 -71.69 -8.19 28.35
N ALA A 9 -70.50 -8.78 28.38
CA ALA A 9 -69.57 -8.62 29.51
C ALA A 9 -68.10 -8.77 29.09
N ALA A 10 -67.47 -7.62 28.93
CA ALA A 10 -66.06 -7.25 29.17
C ALA A 10 -64.93 -8.29 29.00
N LEU A 11 -64.14 -8.11 27.93
CA LEU A 11 -62.78 -8.64 27.83
C LEU A 11 -61.83 -7.72 28.61
N VAL A 12 -61.35 -8.18 29.77
CA VAL A 12 -60.28 -7.50 30.55
C VAL A 12 -58.94 -7.87 29.93
N LEU A 13 -58.27 -6.90 29.28
CA LEU A 13 -56.91 -7.07 28.76
C LEU A 13 -55.91 -6.80 29.89
N ALA A 14 -55.42 -7.85 30.53
CA ALA A 14 -54.32 -7.76 31.47
C ALA A 14 -52.99 -7.74 30.70
N CYS A 15 -52.35 -6.56 30.62
CA CYS A 15 -50.96 -6.43 30.18
C CYS A 15 -50.01 -7.01 31.24
N ALA A 16 -49.54 -8.24 31.05
CA ALA A 16 -48.43 -8.79 31.82
C ALA A 16 -47.10 -8.38 31.15
N LEU A 17 -46.41 -7.38 31.69
CA LEU A 17 -44.99 -7.16 31.39
C LEU A 17 -44.18 -8.24 32.12
N GLN A 18 -43.57 -9.16 31.38
CA GLN A 18 -42.57 -10.07 31.93
C GLN A 18 -41.18 -9.43 31.89
N PRO A 19 -40.39 -9.50 32.98
CA PRO A 19 -38.99 -9.11 32.94
C PRO A 19 -38.19 -10.17 32.16
N ILE A 20 -37.49 -9.72 31.11
CA ILE A 20 -36.54 -10.55 30.37
C ILE A 20 -35.29 -10.68 31.24
N ALA A 21 -35.11 -11.81 31.91
CA ALA A 21 -33.86 -12.12 32.60
C ALA A 21 -32.80 -12.43 31.54
N VAL A 22 -31.79 -11.56 31.42
CA VAL A 22 -30.58 -11.83 30.63
C VAL A 22 -29.68 -12.75 31.46
N SER A 23 -29.64 -14.03 31.10
CA SER A 23 -28.64 -14.96 31.62
C SER A 23 -27.30 -14.68 30.95
N ALA A 24 -26.31 -14.22 31.71
CA ALA A 24 -24.93 -14.14 31.23
C ALA A 24 -24.41 -15.57 31.05
N GLN A 25 -24.06 -15.93 29.81
CA GLN A 25 -23.49 -17.23 29.48
C GLN A 25 -22.02 -17.24 29.91
N GLU A 26 -21.69 -18.08 30.88
CA GLU A 26 -20.34 -18.19 31.43
C GLU A 26 -19.39 -18.74 30.36
N GLY A 27 -18.59 -17.85 29.78
CA GLY A 27 -17.67 -18.18 28.69
C GLY A 27 -16.53 -19.06 29.17
N GLN A 28 -16.46 -20.28 28.63
CA GLN A 28 -15.42 -21.24 28.94
C GLN A 28 -14.05 -20.76 28.42
N LEU A 29 -13.09 -20.56 29.33
CA LEU A 29 -11.73 -20.11 29.01
C LEU A 29 -10.92 -21.28 28.43
N MET A 30 -10.71 -21.29 27.11
CA MET A 30 -9.74 -22.18 26.47
C MET A 30 -8.46 -21.39 26.16
N ARG A 31 -7.31 -21.92 26.58
CA ARG A 31 -5.99 -21.32 26.32
C ARG A 31 -5.57 -21.60 24.88
N ALA A 32 -5.15 -20.56 24.17
CA ALA A 32 -4.65 -20.70 22.80
C ALA A 32 -3.39 -21.59 22.74
N PRO A 33 -3.22 -22.44 21.70
CA PRO A 33 -2.00 -23.21 21.50
C PRO A 33 -0.79 -22.31 21.26
N LEU A 34 0.36 -22.68 21.81
CA LEU A 34 1.59 -21.91 21.65
C LEU A 34 2.13 -21.98 20.21
N PRO A 35 2.71 -20.89 19.68
CA PRO A 35 3.34 -20.89 18.38
C PRO A 35 4.58 -21.82 18.38
N PRO A 36 4.91 -22.43 17.22
CA PRO A 36 6.11 -23.24 17.10
C PRO A 36 7.35 -22.38 17.36
N GLN A 37 8.26 -22.89 18.19
CA GLN A 37 9.48 -22.20 18.57
C GLN A 37 10.43 -22.11 17.35
N ARG A 38 10.94 -20.91 17.07
CA ARG A 38 12.02 -20.73 16.09
C ARG A 38 13.36 -21.11 16.74
N PRO A 39 14.31 -21.70 16.01
CA PRO A 39 15.50 -22.32 16.59
C PRO A 39 16.57 -21.36 17.17
N PHE A 40 16.29 -20.07 17.38
CA PHE A 40 17.31 -19.10 17.82
C PHE A 40 16.89 -18.08 18.90
N ASP A 41 15.81 -18.30 19.67
CA ASP A 41 15.57 -17.46 20.85
C ASP A 41 16.42 -17.95 22.04
N LEU A 42 17.65 -17.44 22.11
CA LEU A 42 18.54 -17.53 23.26
C LEU A 42 18.06 -16.60 24.40
N ASP A 43 17.72 -17.22 25.53
CA ASP A 43 17.73 -16.74 26.91
C ASP A 43 17.57 -15.22 27.16
N LEU A 44 16.31 -14.77 27.19
CA LEU A 44 15.89 -13.56 27.90
C LEU A 44 14.87 -13.95 28.99
N PRO A 45 15.09 -13.63 30.28
CA PRO A 45 14.07 -13.85 31.31
C PRO A 45 12.89 -12.90 31.05
N ALA A 46 11.83 -13.43 30.44
CA ALA A 46 10.60 -12.72 30.17
C ALA A 46 9.78 -12.54 31.47
N GLN A 47 9.90 -11.38 32.09
CA GLN A 47 8.85 -10.87 32.98
C GLN A 47 8.43 -9.47 32.50
N SER A 48 7.46 -9.47 31.58
CA SER A 48 6.68 -8.29 31.22
C SER A 48 5.23 -8.73 31.14
N ILE A 49 4.48 -8.49 32.23
CA ILE A 49 3.04 -8.69 32.27
C ILE A 49 2.43 -7.49 31.55
N LEU A 50 2.10 -7.66 30.27
CA LEU A 50 1.29 -6.69 29.54
C LEU A 50 -0.20 -6.91 29.88
N PRO A 51 -1.00 -5.84 30.00
CA PRO A 51 -2.42 -5.95 30.27
C PRO A 51 -3.16 -6.63 29.10
N VAL A 52 -4.16 -7.43 29.43
CA VAL A 52 -5.02 -8.16 28.48
C VAL A 52 -5.80 -7.16 27.62
N ILE A 53 -5.51 -7.12 26.32
CA ILE A 53 -6.36 -6.47 25.32
C ILE A 53 -7.42 -7.50 24.90
N VAL A 54 -8.68 -7.18 25.15
CA VAL A 54 -9.84 -7.99 24.73
C VAL A 54 -10.11 -7.71 23.26
N VAL A 55 -9.91 -8.71 22.39
CA VAL A 55 -10.30 -8.66 20.97
C VAL A 55 -11.66 -9.36 20.83
N PRO A 56 -12.73 -8.69 20.37
CA PRO A 56 -13.99 -9.36 20.07
C PRO A 56 -13.82 -10.29 18.84
N ALA A 57 -14.52 -11.42 18.87
CA ALA A 57 -14.50 -12.41 17.79
C ALA A 57 -15.07 -11.84 16.47
N PRO A 58 -14.49 -12.17 15.30
CA PRO A 58 -15.07 -11.79 14.03
C PRO A 58 -16.40 -12.53 13.83
N ALA A 59 -17.42 -11.80 13.37
CA ALA A 59 -18.71 -12.37 12.99
C ALA A 59 -18.52 -13.43 11.89
N ALA A 60 -19.22 -14.55 12.01
CA ALA A 60 -19.21 -15.63 11.02
C ALA A 60 -19.66 -15.10 9.64
N PRO A 61 -18.99 -15.49 8.54
CA PRO A 61 -19.43 -15.12 7.20
C PRO A 61 -20.74 -15.86 6.87
N ALA A 62 -21.75 -15.12 6.42
CA ALA A 62 -22.92 -15.70 5.78
C ALA A 62 -22.50 -16.45 4.50
N PRO A 63 -23.18 -17.56 4.13
CA PRO A 63 -22.88 -18.26 2.89
C PRO A 63 -23.30 -17.39 1.70
N GLY A 64 -22.31 -16.84 0.99
CA GLY A 64 -22.52 -16.22 -0.31
C GLY A 64 -22.78 -17.27 -1.40
N PRO A 65 -23.48 -16.91 -2.49
CA PRO A 65 -23.74 -17.84 -3.59
C PRO A 65 -22.43 -18.22 -4.30
N THR A 66 -22.28 -19.50 -4.63
CA THR A 66 -21.15 -20.04 -5.40
C THR A 66 -21.01 -19.37 -6.77
N PRO A 67 -19.82 -18.90 -7.19
CA PRO A 67 -19.62 -18.39 -8.54
C PRO A 67 -19.61 -19.54 -9.55
N GLY A 68 -20.47 -19.48 -10.56
CA GLY A 68 -20.37 -20.34 -11.74
C GLY A 68 -19.14 -20.00 -12.60
N PRO A 69 -18.74 -20.88 -13.54
CA PRO A 69 -17.46 -20.80 -14.25
C PRO A 69 -17.34 -19.66 -15.29
N ASN A 70 -18.22 -18.65 -15.24
CA ASN A 70 -18.19 -17.50 -16.12
C ASN A 70 -18.35 -16.21 -15.29
N SER A 71 -17.25 -15.59 -14.88
CA SER A 71 -17.25 -14.20 -14.42
C SER A 71 -15.99 -13.48 -14.91
N PRO A 72 -16.13 -12.31 -15.55
CA PRO A 72 -15.01 -11.58 -16.11
C PRO A 72 -14.19 -10.96 -14.97
N PHE A 73 -12.88 -10.97 -15.15
CA PHE A 73 -11.88 -10.33 -14.29
C PHE A 73 -12.30 -8.86 -14.03
N ALA A 74 -12.79 -8.56 -12.83
CA ALA A 74 -13.06 -7.20 -12.42
C ALA A 74 -11.73 -6.53 -12.09
N ALA A 75 -11.34 -5.55 -12.91
CA ALA A 75 -10.27 -4.62 -12.58
C ALA A 75 -10.66 -3.86 -11.30
N GLU A 76 -9.86 -3.97 -10.24
CA GLU A 76 -10.08 -3.17 -9.04
C GLU A 76 -9.75 -1.69 -9.33
N PRO A 77 -10.58 -0.75 -8.86
CA PRO A 77 -10.40 0.67 -9.14
C PRO A 77 -9.14 1.20 -8.45
N GLU A 78 -8.26 1.74 -9.30
CA GLU A 78 -7.23 2.72 -8.94
C GLU A 78 -7.97 3.90 -8.31
N ASP A 79 -7.72 4.24 -7.04
CA ASP A 79 -7.80 5.59 -6.44
C ASP A 79 -7.77 5.50 -4.91
N GLU A 80 -6.62 5.79 -4.29
CA GLU A 80 -6.62 6.44 -2.97
C GLU A 80 -5.43 7.40 -2.89
N GLU A 81 -5.79 8.65 -3.16
CA GLU A 81 -5.00 9.85 -3.48
C GLU A 81 -4.14 10.32 -2.28
N GLY A 82 -2.84 10.07 -2.32
CA GLY A 82 -1.85 10.93 -1.66
C GLY A 82 -1.52 12.12 -2.59
N PRO A 83 -1.06 13.28 -2.07
CA PRO A 83 -1.04 14.55 -2.79
C PRO A 83 -0.55 14.44 -4.24
N GLU A 84 -1.42 14.97 -5.10
CA GLU A 84 -1.52 14.89 -6.56
C GLU A 84 -0.16 14.91 -7.28
N TRP A 85 0.17 13.78 -7.90
CA TRP A 85 1.20 13.74 -8.92
C TRP A 85 0.71 14.50 -10.15
N PRO A 86 1.58 15.17 -10.93
CA PRO A 86 1.17 15.94 -12.09
C PRO A 86 0.30 15.10 -13.04
N LYS A 87 -1.01 15.39 -13.03
CA LYS A 87 -1.97 14.83 -13.97
C LYS A 87 -1.55 15.24 -15.37
N LEU A 88 -1.81 14.38 -16.35
CA LEU A 88 -1.54 14.69 -17.75
C LEU A 88 -2.20 16.04 -18.09
N SER A 89 -1.45 16.98 -18.65
CA SER A 89 -2.03 18.21 -19.17
C SER A 89 -3.04 17.84 -20.27
N PRO A 90 -4.18 18.55 -20.39
CA PRO A 90 -5.15 18.29 -21.45
C PRO A 90 -4.47 18.29 -22.83
N GLY A 91 -4.44 17.13 -23.50
CA GLY A 91 -3.80 16.95 -24.82
C GLY A 91 -2.60 15.98 -24.86
N GLN A 92 -2.09 15.51 -23.72
CA GLN A 92 -0.99 14.53 -23.72
C GLN A 92 -1.50 13.09 -23.95
N LYS A 93 -1.05 12.45 -25.03
CA LYS A 93 -1.36 11.05 -25.33
C LYS A 93 -0.46 10.09 -24.55
N ALA A 94 -1.01 8.95 -24.13
CA ALA A 94 -0.25 7.80 -23.62
C ALA A 94 0.71 7.31 -24.71
N GLY A 95 1.97 7.75 -24.67
CA GLY A 95 2.97 7.53 -25.73
C GLY A 95 3.84 8.74 -26.04
N ALA A 96 3.49 9.93 -25.54
CA ALA A 96 4.34 11.12 -25.64
C ALA A 96 5.77 10.81 -25.15
N GLU A 97 6.77 11.33 -25.88
CA GLU A 97 8.16 11.22 -25.43
C GLU A 97 8.30 11.94 -24.07
N PRO A 98 8.98 11.32 -23.09
CA PRO A 98 9.25 11.97 -21.81
C PRO A 98 9.93 13.31 -22.03
N GLN A 99 9.54 14.32 -21.26
CA GLN A 99 10.17 15.63 -21.27
C GLN A 99 11.67 15.48 -21.09
N PHE A 100 12.41 16.07 -22.02
CA PHE A 100 13.86 16.00 -22.08
C PHE A 100 14.38 17.27 -22.75
N ASP A 101 15.38 17.91 -22.12
CA ASP A 101 16.11 19.01 -22.73
C ASP A 101 17.56 18.56 -23.02
N PRO A 102 17.95 18.46 -24.31
CA PRO A 102 19.31 18.05 -24.69
C PRO A 102 20.39 19.05 -24.28
N ASN A 103 20.03 20.30 -24.00
CA ASN A 103 20.97 21.34 -23.58
C ASN A 103 21.01 21.52 -22.06
N GLU A 104 20.26 20.74 -21.29
CA GLU A 104 20.26 20.81 -19.83
C GLU A 104 21.65 20.47 -19.30
N LYS A 105 22.28 21.44 -18.64
CA LYS A 105 23.57 21.24 -17.99
C LYS A 105 23.37 20.84 -16.54
N PRO A 106 24.17 19.91 -16.01
CA PRO A 106 24.09 19.56 -14.62
C PRO A 106 24.60 20.69 -13.72
N ASP A 107 23.91 20.92 -12.60
CA ASP A 107 24.29 21.91 -11.60
C ASP A 107 25.67 21.62 -10.98
N ARG A 108 26.02 20.33 -10.86
CA ARG A 108 27.28 19.83 -10.30
C ARG A 108 27.64 18.47 -10.91
N PRO A 109 28.94 18.12 -11.05
CA PRO A 109 29.34 16.80 -11.51
C PRO A 109 28.98 15.70 -10.49
N GLY A 110 28.84 14.47 -10.97
CA GLY A 110 28.55 13.30 -10.14
C GLY A 110 27.10 13.23 -9.67
N ILE A 111 26.88 12.64 -8.48
CA ILE A 111 25.54 12.43 -7.92
C ILE A 111 25.16 13.63 -7.05
N SER A 112 24.04 14.25 -7.41
CA SER A 112 23.44 15.39 -6.73
C SER A 112 22.05 15.02 -6.19
N THR A 113 21.61 15.67 -5.13
CA THR A 113 20.25 15.52 -4.59
C THR A 113 19.51 16.85 -4.55
N ASP A 114 18.19 16.80 -4.72
CA ASP A 114 17.29 17.93 -4.46
C ASP A 114 17.23 18.24 -2.95
N PRO A 115 16.88 19.49 -2.56
CA PRO A 115 16.70 19.84 -1.15
C PRO A 115 15.69 18.92 -0.46
N GLY A 116 16.06 18.40 0.71
CA GLY A 116 15.22 17.45 1.46
C GLY A 116 15.28 16.00 0.99
N THR A 117 16.05 15.71 -0.07
CA THR A 117 16.31 14.35 -0.55
C THR A 117 17.72 13.91 -0.20
N SER A 118 17.86 12.66 0.25
CA SER A 118 19.14 12.06 0.61
C SER A 118 19.25 10.63 0.10
N ILE A 119 20.43 10.28 -0.41
CA ILE A 119 20.76 8.91 -0.82
C ILE A 119 21.22 8.02 0.35
N ILE A 120 21.37 8.58 1.55
CA ILE A 120 21.96 7.87 2.71
C ILE A 120 21.15 6.62 3.04
N CYS A 121 19.82 6.72 3.07
CA CYS A 121 18.96 5.60 3.43
C CYS A 121 18.80 4.55 2.31
N LEU A 122 19.28 4.81 1.10
CA LEU A 122 19.20 3.84 0.02
C LEU A 122 20.07 2.61 0.33
N PRO A 123 19.57 1.39 0.05
CA PRO A 123 20.37 0.18 0.13
C PRO A 123 21.55 0.24 -0.86
N GLN A 124 22.62 -0.50 -0.56
CA GLN A 124 23.86 -0.46 -1.33
C GLN A 124 23.63 -0.70 -2.83
N ARG A 125 22.79 -1.69 -3.17
CA ARG A 125 22.40 -2.00 -4.56
C ARG A 125 21.91 -0.79 -5.37
N LEU A 126 21.13 0.12 -4.76
CA LEU A 126 20.63 1.31 -5.46
C LEU A 126 21.72 2.38 -5.59
N LYS A 127 22.59 2.50 -4.60
CA LYS A 127 23.77 3.38 -4.66
C LYS A 127 24.73 2.92 -5.77
N ASP A 128 24.93 1.62 -5.92
CA ASP A 128 25.77 1.06 -6.98
C ASP A 128 25.16 1.32 -8.37
N ILE A 129 23.84 1.22 -8.51
CA ILE A 129 23.15 1.60 -9.74
C ILE A 129 23.37 3.09 -10.05
N LEU A 130 23.23 3.99 -9.07
CA LEU A 130 23.51 5.42 -9.28
C LEU A 130 24.94 5.65 -9.74
N GLY A 131 25.92 4.96 -9.14
CA GLY A 131 27.32 5.00 -9.57
C GLY A 131 27.48 4.55 -11.02
N LYS A 132 26.97 3.36 -11.37
CA LYS A 132 27.01 2.82 -12.75
C LYS A 132 26.35 3.73 -13.78
N VAL A 133 25.27 4.42 -13.41
CA VAL A 133 24.58 5.41 -14.26
C VAL A 133 25.43 6.67 -14.40
N ALA A 134 25.98 7.15 -13.29
CA ALA A 134 26.81 8.35 -13.28
C ALA A 134 28.12 8.17 -14.07
N ASP A 135 28.75 7.00 -13.94
CA ASP A 135 29.97 6.67 -14.69
C ASP A 135 29.72 6.61 -16.20
N LYS A 136 28.53 6.15 -16.61
CA LYS A 136 28.19 5.97 -18.02
C LYS A 136 27.67 7.25 -18.69
N TYR A 137 26.86 8.02 -17.97
CA TYR A 137 26.10 9.14 -18.55
C TYR A 137 26.46 10.51 -17.94
N GLY A 138 27.28 10.55 -16.90
CA GLY A 138 27.72 11.77 -16.24
C GLY A 138 26.89 12.12 -15.00
N ALA A 139 26.54 13.39 -14.84
CA ALA A 139 25.89 13.83 -13.62
C ALA A 139 24.47 13.26 -13.45
N VAL A 140 24.11 12.92 -12.22
CA VAL A 140 22.80 12.39 -11.85
C VAL A 140 22.17 13.30 -10.81
N LYS A 141 20.91 13.66 -10.97
CA LYS A 141 20.13 14.45 -10.02
C LYS A 141 19.01 13.61 -9.42
N VAL A 142 19.20 13.19 -8.18
CA VAL A 142 18.23 12.40 -7.42
C VAL A 142 17.20 13.34 -6.80
N THR A 143 15.95 13.18 -7.18
CA THR A 143 14.86 14.07 -6.78
C THR A 143 14.09 13.53 -5.59
N SER A 144 13.99 12.20 -5.43
CA SER A 144 13.24 11.58 -4.33
C SER A 144 13.78 10.18 -4.01
N THR A 145 13.87 9.84 -2.72
CA THR A 145 14.31 8.52 -2.23
C THR A 145 13.34 7.95 -1.21
N TRP A 146 13.23 8.57 -0.04
CA TRP A 146 12.22 8.24 0.96
C TRP A 146 10.98 9.10 0.81
N ARG A 147 9.81 8.51 1.05
CA ARG A 147 8.55 9.26 1.16
C ARG A 147 7.79 8.83 2.40
N PRO A 148 7.21 9.80 3.14
CA PRO A 148 6.34 9.46 4.25
C PRO A 148 5.08 8.73 3.77
N PRO A 149 4.47 7.87 4.60
CA PRO A 149 3.33 7.04 4.22
C PRO A 149 2.16 7.80 3.58
N TRP A 150 1.85 9.02 4.07
CA TRP A 150 0.76 9.84 3.54
C TRP A 150 1.02 10.46 2.16
N ARG A 151 2.27 10.44 1.67
CA ARG A 151 2.66 10.93 0.33
C ARG A 151 2.94 9.79 -0.65
N ALA A 152 3.04 8.57 -0.16
CA ALA A 152 3.43 7.41 -0.93
C ALA A 152 2.23 6.50 -1.18
N ARG A 153 2.08 6.03 -2.42
CA ARG A 153 1.02 5.08 -2.79
C ARG A 153 1.09 3.80 -1.94
N ARG A 154 -0.04 3.09 -1.86
CA ARG A 154 -0.07 1.73 -1.31
C ARG A 154 0.95 0.85 -2.05
N GLY A 155 1.70 0.05 -1.31
CA GLY A 155 2.82 -0.74 -1.88
C GLY A 155 4.07 0.02 -2.37
N SER A 156 4.16 1.34 -2.26
CA SER A 156 5.34 2.09 -2.72
C SER A 156 6.62 1.72 -1.97
N TYR A 157 7.68 1.43 -2.71
CA TYR A 157 9.02 1.14 -2.18
C TYR A 157 9.74 2.37 -1.62
N HIS A 158 9.30 3.60 -1.95
CA HIS A 158 9.82 4.83 -1.32
C HIS A 158 9.57 4.86 0.19
N LYS A 159 8.55 4.14 0.70
CA LYS A 159 8.27 4.06 2.14
C LYS A 159 9.39 3.40 2.95
N ARG A 160 10.23 2.60 2.28
CA ARG A 160 11.31 1.80 2.88
C ARG A 160 12.70 2.17 2.34
N CYS A 161 12.83 3.32 1.66
CA CYS A 161 14.06 3.70 0.96
C CYS A 161 14.52 2.69 -0.12
N GLU A 162 13.59 1.89 -0.63
CA GLU A 162 13.86 0.85 -1.63
C GLU A 162 13.52 1.31 -3.05
N ALA A 163 13.34 2.61 -3.23
CA ALA A 163 13.14 3.24 -4.53
C ALA A 163 13.81 4.60 -4.58
N MET A 164 14.15 5.01 -5.80
CA MET A 164 14.69 6.33 -6.09
C MET A 164 14.12 6.85 -7.41
N ASP A 165 13.92 8.16 -7.43
CA ASP A 165 13.59 8.92 -8.62
C ASP A 165 14.73 9.87 -8.95
N PHE A 166 15.16 9.92 -10.20
CA PHE A 166 16.27 10.75 -10.63
C PHE A 166 16.17 11.21 -12.08
N ARG A 167 17.02 12.18 -12.44
CA ARG A 167 17.23 12.69 -13.80
C ARG A 167 18.72 12.61 -14.15
N VAL A 168 18.99 12.57 -15.45
CA VAL A 168 20.32 12.68 -16.01
C VAL A 168 20.30 13.85 -17.00
N PRO A 169 20.73 15.05 -16.59
CA PRO A 169 20.73 16.25 -17.44
C PRO A 169 21.43 15.97 -18.78
N GLY A 170 20.83 16.40 -19.89
CA GLY A 170 21.39 16.23 -21.23
C GLY A 170 21.32 14.81 -21.81
N VAL A 171 20.74 13.82 -21.10
CA VAL A 171 20.52 12.46 -21.61
C VAL A 171 19.05 12.07 -21.66
N ARG A 172 18.62 11.44 -22.77
CA ARG A 172 17.23 10.99 -22.96
C ARG A 172 16.82 9.96 -21.87
N PRO A 173 15.72 10.18 -21.12
CA PRO A 173 15.33 9.31 -20.01
C PRO A 173 15.13 7.83 -20.39
N ARG A 174 14.60 7.56 -21.59
CA ARG A 174 14.39 6.19 -22.10
C ARG A 174 15.70 5.42 -22.26
N ILE A 175 16.76 6.06 -22.75
CA ILE A 175 18.09 5.43 -22.93
C ILE A 175 18.70 5.08 -21.57
N VAL A 176 18.52 5.96 -20.59
CA VAL A 176 18.98 5.71 -19.21
C VAL A 176 18.22 4.55 -18.58
N LEU A 177 16.89 4.51 -18.73
CA LEU A 177 16.06 3.40 -18.25
C LEU A 177 16.43 2.07 -18.92
N ASP A 178 16.67 2.07 -20.24
CA ASP A 178 17.04 0.88 -21.00
C ASP A 178 18.35 0.26 -20.52
N TYR A 179 19.31 1.08 -20.13
CA TYR A 179 20.53 0.62 -19.48
C TYR A 179 20.26 0.16 -18.05
N ALA A 180 19.51 0.93 -17.26
CA ALA A 180 19.25 0.59 -15.88
C ALA A 180 18.54 -0.78 -15.76
N ARG A 181 17.54 -1.06 -16.61
CA ARG A 181 16.82 -2.35 -16.59
C ARG A 181 17.67 -3.55 -17.01
N SER A 182 18.82 -3.33 -17.68
CA SER A 182 19.76 -4.40 -18.00
C SER A 182 20.61 -4.80 -16.79
N LEU A 183 20.59 -4.01 -15.70
CA LEU A 183 21.27 -4.34 -14.46
C LEU A 183 20.42 -5.35 -13.65
N PRO A 184 21.01 -6.45 -13.15
CA PRO A 184 20.27 -7.50 -12.45
C PRO A 184 19.62 -7.01 -11.15
N GLU A 185 20.17 -5.96 -10.53
CA GLU A 185 19.72 -5.39 -9.27
C GLU A 185 18.45 -4.53 -9.39
N VAL A 186 18.08 -4.12 -10.62
CA VAL A 186 16.88 -3.30 -10.87
C VAL A 186 15.62 -4.15 -10.86
N GLY A 187 14.69 -3.76 -9.99
CA GLY A 187 13.37 -4.36 -9.86
C GLY A 187 12.33 -3.66 -10.74
N GLY A 188 11.37 -3.00 -10.09
CA GLY A 188 10.42 -2.14 -10.78
C GLY A 188 11.10 -0.91 -11.35
N ASN A 189 10.72 -0.51 -12.56
CA ASN A 189 11.33 0.61 -13.26
C ASN A 189 10.31 1.28 -14.17
N LYS A 190 10.32 2.62 -14.23
CA LYS A 190 9.40 3.42 -15.03
C LYS A 190 10.06 4.72 -15.45
N VAL A 191 9.68 5.25 -16.60
CA VAL A 191 9.93 6.66 -16.94
C VAL A 191 8.60 7.40 -16.93
N TYR A 192 8.55 8.48 -16.17
CA TYR A 192 7.42 9.38 -16.12
C TYR A 192 7.46 10.35 -17.30
N TRP A 193 6.30 10.91 -17.64
CA TRP A 193 6.15 11.83 -18.76
C TRP A 193 7.00 13.11 -18.59
N ASN A 194 7.32 13.51 -17.36
CA ASN A 194 8.15 14.68 -17.03
C ASN A 194 9.67 14.38 -17.02
N GLY A 195 10.06 13.26 -17.64
CA GLY A 195 11.46 12.83 -17.76
C GLY A 195 12.06 12.21 -16.51
N LEU A 196 11.29 12.08 -15.42
CA LEU A 196 11.77 11.48 -14.20
C LEU A 196 11.85 9.95 -14.33
N ILE A 197 12.97 9.38 -13.91
CA ILE A 197 13.25 7.95 -13.98
C ILE A 197 13.04 7.36 -12.60
N HIS A 198 12.17 6.35 -12.50
CA HIS A 198 11.92 5.57 -11.29
C HIS A 198 12.64 4.22 -11.37
N ILE A 199 13.32 3.86 -10.29
CA ILE A 199 13.87 2.52 -10.06
C ILE A 199 13.56 2.10 -8.63
N ASP A 200 13.09 0.87 -8.46
CA ASP A 200 12.91 0.21 -7.18
C ASP A 200 13.55 -1.17 -7.15
N THR A 201 13.57 -1.76 -5.97
CA THR A 201 14.20 -3.05 -5.71
C THR A 201 13.23 -4.20 -5.52
N GLY A 202 11.96 -3.97 -5.89
CA GLY A 202 10.91 -4.98 -5.86
C GLY A 202 10.98 -5.95 -7.04
N PRO A 203 9.93 -6.75 -7.26
CA PRO A 203 9.84 -7.61 -8.44
C PRO A 203 9.81 -6.80 -9.73
N ARG A 204 10.45 -7.36 -10.79
CA ARG A 204 10.32 -6.86 -12.15
C ARG A 204 8.86 -7.02 -12.61
N ARG A 205 8.28 -5.92 -13.08
CA ARG A 205 6.87 -5.84 -13.51
C ARG A 205 6.70 -4.80 -14.61
N PRO A 206 5.72 -4.96 -15.51
CA PRO A 206 5.30 -3.89 -16.42
C PRO A 206 4.63 -2.75 -15.64
N TRP A 207 4.63 -1.53 -16.19
CA TRP A 207 4.29 -0.27 -15.52
C TRP A 207 3.48 0.69 -16.38
#